data_AF-Q5JHC7-F1
#
_entry.id   AF-Q5JHC7-F1
#
_cell.length_a   1.000
_cell.length_b   1.000
_cell.length_c   1.000
_cell.angle_alpha   90.00
_cell.angle_beta   90.00
_cell.angle_gamma   90.00
#
_symmetry.space_group_name_H-M   'P 1'
#
loop_
_entity.id
_entity.type
_entity.pdbx_description
1 polymer ?
#
loop_
_entity_poly.entity_id
_entity_poly.type
_entity_poly.pdbx_seq_one_letter_code
_entity_poly.pdbx_strand_id
1 'polypeptide(L)'
;MESLPCDTRLAPYRVEVESMLPPSKLLKNATGYRLDDGKVEAIVPGRLGSHSPDYEIILSRAESDLNFSVASLRDVLKAGNEEIIDEAFYSLKIDYFKLKFVKEYRQTNITEVSFKPSPPLKWVLRARNVFMAFLQSSYVRAAIAALLISTAFFGAMLLGMFLIAKLPEMNGTLKSALALAVLVIVFVAVFGGLIVVFKHFGPADNDAIPEIPKNPCEKSYNLYPNLEDFHRTALNHIWESERNTTSCEVLQYLHTALSEEELDTLQKTLNVSCP
;
A
#
# COMPACT_ATOMS: atom_id res chain seq x y z
N MET A 1 14.48 7.96 -9.47
CA MET A 1 13.70 7.25 -8.44
C MET A 1 13.30 5.94 -9.08
N GLU A 2 14.02 4.86 -8.79
CA GLU A 2 13.60 3.53 -9.21
C GLU A 2 12.58 3.07 -8.17
N SER A 3 11.31 3.07 -8.55
CA SER A 3 10.23 2.66 -7.66
C SER A 3 10.40 1.19 -7.33
N LEU A 4 10.59 0.87 -6.05
CA LEU A 4 10.40 -0.49 -5.56
C LEU A 4 9.07 -1.06 -6.06
N PRO A 5 8.99 -2.35 -6.38
CA PRO A 5 7.70 -3.02 -6.46
C PRO A 5 6.93 -2.77 -5.16
N CYS A 6 5.60 -2.60 -5.28
CA CYS A 6 4.77 -2.20 -4.17
C CYS A 6 4.78 -3.17 -2.98
N ASP A 7 5.18 -4.42 -3.22
CA ASP A 7 5.39 -5.42 -2.19
C ASP A 7 6.86 -5.89 -2.18
N THR A 8 7.55 -5.56 -1.09
CA THR A 8 8.95 -5.94 -0.83
C THR A 8 9.07 -7.21 0.01
N ARG A 9 7.94 -7.79 0.46
CA ARG A 9 7.87 -8.91 1.40
C ARG A 9 8.26 -10.27 0.80
N LEU A 10 8.56 -10.31 -0.50
CA LEU A 10 9.13 -11.48 -1.16
C LEU A 10 10.60 -11.72 -0.75
N ALA A 11 11.31 -10.71 -0.23
CA ALA A 11 12.71 -10.89 0.18
C ALA A 11 12.84 -11.97 1.28
N PRO A 12 13.70 -13.00 1.10
CA PRO A 12 13.88 -14.07 2.10
C PRO A 12 14.45 -13.59 3.44
N TYR A 13 15.11 -12.42 3.42
CA TYR A 13 15.74 -11.81 4.58
C TYR A 13 15.18 -10.42 4.82
N ARG A 14 15.12 -10.03 6.11
CA ARG A 14 14.67 -8.71 6.53
C ARG A 14 15.56 -8.14 7.61
N VAL A 15 15.81 -6.84 7.48
CA VAL A 15 16.50 -6.02 8.47
C VAL A 15 15.67 -4.79 8.76
N GLU A 16 15.38 -4.55 10.03
CA GLU A 16 14.83 -3.28 10.49
C GLU A 16 15.86 -2.55 11.32
N VAL A 17 16.19 -1.31 10.94
CA VAL A 17 17.17 -0.47 11.65
C VAL A 17 16.53 0.87 11.96
N GLU A 18 16.71 1.36 13.17
CA GLU A 18 16.40 2.75 13.48
C GLU A 18 17.56 3.64 13.05
N SER A 19 17.30 4.63 12.19
CA SER A 19 18.32 5.58 11.78
C SER A 19 17.75 6.99 11.65
N MET A 20 18.61 7.99 11.85
CA MET A 20 18.32 9.37 11.46
C MET A 20 18.40 9.54 9.95
N LEU A 21 19.34 8.86 9.28
CA LEU A 21 19.55 8.93 7.84
C LEU A 21 19.90 7.54 7.30
N PRO A 22 19.26 7.06 6.22
CA PRO A 22 19.67 5.82 5.59
C PRO A 22 21.11 5.96 5.05
N PRO A 23 21.99 4.96 5.26
CA PRO A 23 23.36 4.99 4.73
C PRO A 23 23.34 5.07 3.20
N SER A 24 23.93 6.13 2.65
CA SER A 24 23.88 6.44 1.22
C SER A 24 24.47 5.35 0.32
N LYS A 25 25.49 4.63 0.80
CA LYS A 25 26.07 3.48 0.09
C LYS A 25 25.08 2.32 -0.08
N LEU A 26 24.20 2.11 0.90
CA LEU A 26 23.21 1.03 0.85
C LEU A 26 22.10 1.37 -0.14
N LEU A 27 21.67 2.64 -0.21
CA LEU A 27 20.71 3.10 -1.21
C LEU A 27 21.27 3.09 -2.64
N LYS A 28 22.57 3.37 -2.81
CA LYS A 28 23.24 3.28 -4.12
C LYS A 28 23.32 1.86 -4.68
N ASN A 29 23.39 0.88 -3.79
CA ASN A 29 23.48 -0.53 -4.15
C ASN A 29 22.12 -1.24 -4.12
N ALA A 30 21.04 -0.51 -3.80
CA ALA A 30 19.70 -1.07 -3.75
C ALA A 30 19.16 -1.28 -5.16
N THR A 31 18.49 -2.42 -5.38
CA THR A 31 17.73 -2.70 -6.60
C THR A 31 16.53 -1.76 -6.73
N GLY A 32 16.08 -1.19 -5.61
CA GLY A 32 15.08 -0.13 -5.54
C GLY A 32 14.92 0.38 -4.12
N TYR A 33 14.41 1.60 -3.95
CA TYR A 33 14.05 2.14 -2.63
C TYR A 33 12.78 3.01 -2.66
N ARG A 34 12.11 3.11 -1.52
CA ARG A 34 10.91 3.92 -1.28
C ARG A 34 11.09 4.74 -0.02
N LEU A 35 10.59 5.97 -0.06
CA LEU A 35 10.55 6.90 1.07
C LEU A 35 9.09 7.12 1.46
N ASP A 36 8.73 6.82 2.71
CA ASP A 36 7.38 7.02 3.23
C ASP A 36 7.41 7.56 4.67
N ASP A 37 6.97 8.80 4.86
CA ASP A 37 6.90 9.48 6.16
C ASP A 37 8.18 9.32 7.02
N GLY A 38 9.34 9.48 6.39
CA GLY A 38 10.67 9.35 7.02
C GLY A 38 11.14 7.91 7.25
N LYS A 39 10.35 6.90 6.87
CA LYS A 39 10.82 5.53 6.71
C LYS A 39 11.44 5.35 5.33
N VAL A 40 12.47 4.54 5.26
CA VAL A 40 13.10 4.16 3.99
C VAL A 40 13.07 2.65 3.88
N GLU A 41 12.41 2.15 2.85
CA GLU A 41 12.42 0.73 2.51
C GLU A 41 13.30 0.55 1.27
N ALA A 42 14.14 -0.47 1.28
CA ALA A 42 15.06 -0.78 0.18
C ALA A 42 15.20 -2.29 0.01
N ILE A 43 15.32 -2.75 -1.23
CA ILE A 43 15.75 -4.12 -1.53
C ILE A 43 17.22 -4.07 -1.90
N VAL A 44 18.05 -4.84 -1.20
CA VAL A 44 19.49 -4.91 -1.47
C VAL A 44 19.95 -6.34 -1.73
N PRO A 45 20.95 -6.51 -2.61
CA PRO A 45 21.63 -7.79 -2.75
C PRO A 45 22.47 -8.08 -1.49
N GLY A 46 22.53 -9.36 -1.14
CA GLY A 46 23.20 -9.88 0.05
C GLY A 46 22.23 -10.37 1.11
N ARG A 47 22.77 -11.19 2.02
CA ARG A 47 22.08 -11.66 3.21
C ARG A 47 22.42 -10.72 4.38
N LEU A 48 21.49 -9.85 4.72
CA LEU A 48 21.58 -9.00 5.91
C LEU A 48 20.46 -9.42 6.87
N GLY A 49 20.75 -9.47 8.16
CA GLY A 49 19.78 -9.81 9.21
C GLY A 49 19.27 -11.24 9.19
N SER A 50 18.02 -11.40 9.63
CA SER A 50 17.36 -12.69 9.83
C SER A 50 16.40 -13.01 8.69
N HIS A 51 15.91 -14.26 8.66
CA HIS A 51 14.83 -14.64 7.75
C HIS A 51 13.59 -13.75 7.95
N SER A 52 12.95 -13.40 6.85
CA SER A 52 11.73 -12.61 6.85
C SER A 52 10.56 -13.45 7.39
N PRO A 53 9.87 -13.02 8.47
CA PRO A 53 8.70 -13.73 8.99
C PRO A 53 7.59 -13.88 7.94
N ASP A 54 7.41 -12.88 7.08
CA ASP A 54 6.40 -12.91 6.01
C ASP A 54 6.73 -14.01 4.99
N TYR A 55 8.01 -14.22 4.70
CA TYR A 55 8.48 -15.26 3.80
C TYR A 55 8.32 -16.67 4.40
N GLU A 56 8.57 -16.83 5.70
CA GLU A 56 8.33 -18.11 6.40
C GLU A 56 6.84 -18.49 6.36
N ILE A 57 5.92 -17.52 6.40
CA ILE A 57 4.48 -17.79 6.23
C ILE A 57 4.18 -18.29 4.81
N ILE A 58 4.79 -17.71 3.77
CA ILE A 58 4.65 -18.17 2.37
C ILE A 58 5.14 -19.63 2.25
N LEU A 59 6.31 -19.93 2.82
CA LEU A 59 6.88 -21.28 2.82
C LEU A 59 5.94 -22.27 3.54
N SER A 60 5.53 -21.96 4.77
CA SER A 60 4.64 -22.82 5.55
C SER A 60 3.31 -23.07 4.86
N ARG A 61 2.76 -22.07 4.16
CA ARG A 61 1.51 -22.21 3.41
C ARG A 61 1.69 -23.11 2.18
N ALA A 62 2.77 -22.94 1.42
CA ALA A 62 3.08 -23.82 0.30
C ALA A 62 3.30 -25.28 0.73
N GLU A 63 3.90 -25.51 1.91
CA GLU A 63 4.04 -26.85 2.51
C GLU A 63 2.68 -27.44 2.89
N SER A 64 1.79 -26.63 3.48
CA SER A 64 0.43 -27.05 3.82
C SER A 64 -0.38 -27.43 2.59
N ASP A 65 -0.30 -26.64 1.51
CA ASP A 65 -1.01 -26.90 0.26
C ASP A 65 -0.54 -28.22 -0.37
N LEU A 66 0.78 -28.46 -0.44
CA LEU A 66 1.33 -29.71 -0.97
C LEU A 66 0.89 -30.92 -0.12
N ASN A 67 0.93 -30.81 1.20
CA ASN A 67 0.49 -31.89 2.09
C ASN A 67 -1.00 -32.21 1.92
N PHE A 68 -1.83 -31.18 1.74
CA PHE A 68 -3.25 -31.35 1.45
C PHE A 68 -3.47 -32.07 0.12
N SER A 69 -2.75 -31.66 -0.93
CA SER A 69 -2.83 -32.28 -2.25
C SER A 69 -2.35 -33.74 -2.25
N VAL A 70 -1.31 -34.08 -1.47
CA VAL A 70 -0.88 -35.48 -1.25
C VAL A 70 -1.98 -36.31 -0.57
N ALA A 71 -2.61 -35.76 0.48
CA ALA A 71 -3.70 -36.44 1.17
C ALA A 71 -4.91 -36.65 0.26
N SER A 72 -5.29 -35.62 -0.50
CA SER A 72 -6.38 -35.71 -1.48
C SER A 72 -6.08 -36.76 -2.56
N LEU A 73 -4.85 -36.82 -3.07
CA LEU A 73 -4.46 -37.83 -4.05
C LEU A 73 -4.59 -39.26 -3.50
N ARG A 74 -4.17 -39.50 -2.25
CA ARG A 74 -4.34 -40.81 -1.59
C ARG A 74 -5.81 -41.22 -1.48
N ASP A 75 -6.68 -40.29 -1.11
CA ASP A 75 -8.11 -40.58 -0.97
C ASP A 75 -8.77 -40.88 -2.31
N VAL A 76 -8.35 -40.17 -3.37
CA VAL A 76 -8.80 -40.42 -4.74
C VAL A 76 -8.28 -41.75 -5.28
N LEU A 77 -7.02 -42.10 -5.02
CA LEU A 77 -6.44 -43.40 -5.39
C LEU A 77 -7.20 -44.57 -4.76
N LYS A 78 -7.60 -44.45 -3.48
CA LYS A 78 -8.44 -45.45 -2.81
C LYS A 78 -9.83 -45.58 -3.43
N ALA A 79 -10.38 -44.50 -3.96
CA ALA A 79 -11.68 -44.51 -4.62
C ALA A 79 -11.63 -45.11 -6.04
N GLY A 80 -10.46 -45.15 -6.68
CA GLY A 80 -10.24 -45.83 -7.96
C GLY A 80 -10.86 -45.13 -9.18
N ASN A 81 -11.15 -43.83 -9.10
CA ASN A 81 -11.70 -43.07 -10.23
C ASN A 81 -10.58 -42.42 -11.06
N GLU A 82 -10.26 -43.00 -12.22
CA GLU A 82 -9.16 -42.59 -13.10
C GLU A 82 -9.21 -41.12 -13.54
N GLU A 83 -10.39 -40.57 -13.83
CA GLU A 83 -10.55 -39.18 -14.27
C GLU A 83 -10.19 -38.19 -13.15
N ILE A 84 -10.60 -38.51 -11.92
CA ILE A 84 -10.30 -37.69 -10.74
C ILE A 84 -8.82 -37.84 -10.33
N ILE A 85 -8.18 -38.98 -10.63
CA ILE A 85 -6.75 -39.19 -10.36
C ILE A 85 -5.89 -38.21 -11.19
N ASP A 86 -6.16 -38.03 -12.49
CA ASP A 86 -5.38 -37.08 -13.32
C ASP A 86 -5.54 -35.63 -12.83
N GLU A 87 -6.76 -35.22 -12.45
CA GLU A 87 -7.02 -33.89 -11.90
C GLU A 87 -6.32 -33.66 -10.54
N ALA A 88 -6.41 -34.65 -9.64
CA ALA A 88 -5.75 -34.61 -8.34
C ALA A 88 -4.22 -34.55 -8.49
N PHE A 89 -3.67 -35.35 -9.41
CA PHE A 89 -2.24 -35.33 -9.72
C PHE A 89 -1.80 -34.00 -10.35
N TYR A 90 -2.60 -33.42 -11.24
CA TYR A 90 -2.33 -32.10 -11.82
C TYR A 90 -2.28 -31.00 -10.75
N SER A 91 -3.24 -31.01 -9.82
CA SER A 91 -3.29 -30.07 -8.69
C SER A 91 -2.06 -30.24 -7.78
N LEU A 92 -1.71 -31.48 -7.44
CA LEU A 92 -0.52 -31.79 -6.64
C LEU A 92 0.76 -31.32 -7.33
N LYS A 93 0.87 -31.53 -8.64
CA LYS A 93 2.01 -31.08 -9.42
C LYS A 93 2.20 -29.57 -9.34
N ILE A 94 1.12 -28.79 -9.39
CA ILE A 94 1.19 -27.34 -9.21
C ILE A 94 1.72 -26.98 -7.82
N ASP A 95 1.20 -27.61 -6.77
CA ASP A 95 1.64 -27.34 -5.39
C ASP A 95 3.09 -27.76 -5.13
N TYR A 96 3.54 -28.85 -5.74
CA TYR A 96 4.92 -29.30 -5.69
C TYR A 96 5.88 -28.25 -6.27
N PHE A 97 5.62 -27.80 -7.51
CA PHE A 97 6.47 -26.80 -8.16
C PHE A 97 6.38 -25.44 -7.46
N LYS A 98 5.20 -25.06 -6.96
CA LYS A 98 5.02 -23.86 -6.13
C LYS A 98 5.95 -23.91 -4.91
N LEU A 99 5.93 -25.00 -4.15
CA LEU A 99 6.82 -25.16 -3.00
C LEU A 99 8.30 -25.21 -3.40
N LYS A 100 8.64 -25.88 -4.50
CA LYS A 100 10.00 -25.92 -5.05
C LYS A 100 10.53 -24.52 -5.35
N PHE A 101 9.77 -23.70 -6.07
CA PHE A 101 10.16 -22.34 -6.40
C PHE A 101 10.24 -21.42 -5.19
N VAL A 102 9.38 -21.60 -4.18
CA VAL A 102 9.55 -20.92 -2.89
C VAL A 102 10.87 -21.35 -2.25
N LYS A 103 11.18 -22.65 -2.16
CA LYS A 103 12.45 -23.10 -1.55
C LYS A 103 13.68 -22.61 -2.31
N GLU A 104 13.64 -22.59 -3.63
CA GLU A 104 14.72 -22.05 -4.47
C GLU A 104 14.88 -20.54 -4.28
N TYR A 105 13.78 -19.79 -4.29
CA TYR A 105 13.82 -18.34 -4.07
C TYR A 105 14.33 -17.99 -2.67
N ARG A 106 14.07 -18.82 -1.65
CA ARG A 106 14.63 -18.66 -0.29
C ARG A 106 16.16 -18.64 -0.27
N GLN A 107 16.80 -19.33 -1.21
CA GLN A 107 18.26 -19.39 -1.31
C GLN A 107 18.85 -18.13 -1.96
N THR A 108 18.02 -17.25 -2.53
CA THR A 108 18.48 -15.98 -3.08
C THR A 108 18.94 -15.05 -1.95
N ASN A 109 20.12 -14.46 -2.14
CA ASN A 109 20.68 -13.51 -1.19
C ASN A 109 20.11 -12.12 -1.47
N ILE A 110 18.84 -11.92 -1.12
CA ILE A 110 18.13 -10.63 -1.26
C ILE A 110 17.55 -10.26 0.10
N THR A 111 17.78 -9.02 0.54
CA THR A 111 17.29 -8.52 1.82
C THR A 111 16.39 -7.30 1.64
N GLU A 112 15.25 -7.32 2.31
CA GLU A 112 14.45 -6.12 2.57
C GLU A 112 15.03 -5.36 3.77
N VAL A 113 15.42 -4.11 3.56
CA VAL A 113 15.94 -3.22 4.60
C VAL A 113 14.92 -2.12 4.86
N SER A 114 14.42 -2.04 6.08
CA SER A 114 13.53 -0.98 6.55
C SER A 114 14.25 -0.09 7.55
N PHE A 115 14.52 1.16 7.18
CA PHE A 115 14.99 2.20 8.08
C PHE A 115 13.80 2.90 8.71
N LYS A 116 13.61 2.72 10.00
CA LYS A 116 12.62 3.47 10.78
C LYS A 116 13.24 4.80 11.23
N PRO A 117 12.46 5.90 11.21
CA PRO A 117 12.96 7.17 11.69
C PRO A 117 13.26 7.06 13.18
N SER A 118 14.48 7.43 13.56
CA SER A 118 14.87 7.55 14.97
C SER A 118 13.88 8.45 15.76
N PRO A 119 13.72 8.26 17.08
CA PRO A 119 12.79 9.03 17.90
C PRO A 119 12.80 10.56 17.68
N PRO A 120 13.95 11.27 17.61
CA PRO A 120 13.95 12.72 17.36
C PRO A 120 13.40 13.08 15.98
N LEU A 121 13.74 12.33 14.93
CA LEU A 121 13.19 12.54 13.59
C LEU A 121 11.69 12.22 13.54
N LYS A 122 11.27 11.17 14.24
CA LYS A 122 9.86 10.76 14.38
C LYS A 122 9.01 11.85 15.05
N TRP A 123 9.54 12.54 16.05
CA TRP A 123 8.84 13.67 16.70
C TRP A 123 8.70 14.87 15.77
N VAL A 124 9.76 15.23 15.05
CA VAL A 124 9.72 16.34 14.09
C VAL A 124 8.74 16.05 12.96
N LEU A 125 8.75 14.83 12.41
CA LEU A 125 7.81 14.41 11.37
C LEU A 125 6.37 14.40 11.89
N ARG A 126 6.13 13.87 13.10
CA ARG A 126 4.81 13.93 13.73
C ARG A 126 4.34 15.37 13.97
N ALA A 127 5.20 16.25 14.47
CA ALA A 127 4.87 17.66 14.70
C ALA A 127 4.53 18.37 13.38
N ARG A 128 5.32 18.12 12.32
CA ARG A 128 5.04 18.62 10.98
C ARG A 128 3.69 18.12 10.46
N ASN A 129 3.40 16.83 10.59
CA ASN A 129 2.16 16.23 10.10
C ASN A 129 0.94 16.77 10.87
N VAL A 130 1.06 16.91 12.20
CA VAL A 130 0.03 17.56 13.04
C VAL A 130 -0.17 19.02 12.65
N PHE A 131 0.91 19.76 12.40
CA PHE A 131 0.84 21.15 11.98
C PHE A 131 0.22 21.32 10.58
N MET A 132 0.59 20.46 9.64
CA MET A 132 -0.02 20.45 8.30
C MET A 132 -1.49 20.05 8.36
N ALA A 133 -1.85 19.03 9.15
CA ALA A 133 -3.24 18.65 9.37
C ALA A 133 -4.05 19.78 10.02
N PHE A 134 -3.44 20.52 10.96
CA PHE A 134 -4.05 21.70 11.57
C PHE A 134 -4.30 22.81 10.53
N LEU A 135 -3.32 23.13 9.68
CA LEU A 135 -3.48 24.09 8.57
C LEU A 135 -4.46 23.63 7.47
N GLN A 136 -4.61 22.32 7.28
CA GLN A 136 -5.54 21.75 6.32
C GLN A 136 -6.96 21.60 6.88
N SER A 137 -7.16 21.76 8.19
CA SER A 137 -8.48 21.69 8.79
C SER A 137 -9.40 22.78 8.25
N SER A 138 -10.62 22.39 7.89
CA SER A 138 -11.67 23.30 7.41
C SER A 138 -11.96 24.42 8.42
N TYR A 139 -11.90 24.09 9.72
CA TYR A 139 -12.09 25.05 10.81
C TYR A 139 -11.01 26.14 10.84
N VAL A 140 -9.73 25.79 10.74
CA VAL A 140 -8.64 26.79 10.74
C VAL A 140 -8.68 27.65 9.48
N ARG A 141 -8.98 27.05 8.32
CA ARG A 141 -9.19 27.81 7.07
C ARG A 141 -10.36 28.78 7.17
N ALA A 142 -11.48 28.35 7.74
CA ALA A 142 -12.64 29.19 7.98
C ALA A 142 -12.34 30.32 8.98
N ALA A 143 -11.58 30.03 10.05
CA ALA A 143 -11.17 31.03 11.04
C ALA A 143 -10.23 32.10 10.43
N ILE A 144 -9.26 31.69 9.60
CA ILE A 144 -8.38 32.62 8.88
C ILE A 144 -9.17 33.47 7.89
N ALA A 145 -10.08 32.85 7.13
CA ALA A 145 -10.95 33.57 6.20
C ALA A 145 -11.84 34.59 6.94
N ALA A 146 -12.46 34.18 8.05
CA ALA A 146 -13.27 35.07 8.88
C ALA A 146 -12.44 36.25 9.41
N LEU A 147 -11.22 36.01 9.88
CA LEU A 147 -10.33 37.05 10.38
C LEU A 147 -9.93 38.06 9.29
N LEU A 148 -9.63 37.59 8.07
CA LEU A 148 -9.34 38.45 6.92
C LEU A 148 -10.57 39.29 6.52
N ILE A 149 -11.76 38.69 6.50
CA ILE A 149 -13.02 39.38 6.17
C ILE A 149 -13.34 40.43 7.23
N SER A 150 -13.23 40.11 8.52
CA SER A 150 -13.44 41.06 9.61
C SER A 150 -12.46 42.22 9.57
N THR A 151 -11.19 41.96 9.25
CA THR A 151 -10.16 43.01 9.13
C THR A 151 -10.44 43.92 7.92
N ALA A 152 -10.79 43.34 6.77
CA ALA A 152 -11.15 44.09 5.57
C ALA A 152 -12.41 44.94 5.78
N PHE A 153 -13.42 44.41 6.47
CA PHE A 153 -14.62 45.13 6.86
C PHE A 153 -14.31 46.35 7.72
N PHE A 154 -13.54 46.14 8.79
CA PHE A 154 -13.18 47.22 9.70
C PHE A 154 -12.34 48.30 8.99
N GLY A 155 -11.40 47.89 8.13
CA GLY A 155 -10.62 48.79 7.30
C GLY A 155 -11.47 49.61 6.33
N ALA A 156 -12.40 48.98 5.62
CA ALA A 156 -13.31 49.66 4.68
C ALA A 156 -14.25 50.64 5.40
N MET A 157 -14.75 50.27 6.58
CA MET A 157 -15.61 51.13 7.39
C MET A 157 -14.85 52.35 7.89
N LEU A 158 -13.63 52.17 8.43
CA LEU A 158 -12.79 53.28 8.87
C LEU A 158 -12.39 54.20 7.72
N LEU A 159 -12.00 53.63 6.57
CA LEU A 159 -11.65 54.40 5.38
C LEU A 159 -12.84 55.22 4.89
N GLY A 160 -14.03 54.60 4.81
CA GLY A 160 -15.27 55.26 4.42
C GLY A 160 -15.65 56.41 5.36
N MET A 161 -15.59 56.19 6.67
CA MET A 161 -15.85 57.25 7.66
C MET A 161 -14.81 58.37 7.60
N PHE A 162 -13.54 58.05 7.41
CA PHE A 162 -12.47 59.04 7.29
C PHE A 162 -12.61 59.90 6.02
N LEU A 163 -12.96 59.28 4.88
CA LEU A 163 -13.24 59.98 3.63
C LEU A 163 -14.44 60.93 3.78
N ILE A 164 -15.53 60.47 4.40
CA ILE A 164 -16.70 61.31 4.68
C ILE A 164 -16.34 62.46 5.61
N ALA A 165 -15.57 62.19 6.66
CA ALA A 165 -15.15 63.21 7.62
C ALA A 165 -14.40 64.37 6.95
N LYS A 166 -13.56 64.07 5.95
CA LYS A 166 -12.74 65.03 5.19
C LYS A 166 -13.45 65.81 4.08
N LEU A 167 -14.72 65.53 3.77
CA LEU A 167 -15.46 66.31 2.77
C LEU A 167 -15.81 67.70 3.31
N PRO A 168 -15.30 68.80 2.72
CA PRO A 168 -15.63 70.16 3.12
C PRO A 168 -17.04 70.56 2.62
N GLU A 169 -17.73 71.41 3.39
CA GLU A 169 -18.97 72.11 3.02
C GLU A 169 -20.20 71.23 2.63
N MET A 170 -20.40 70.09 3.30
CA MET A 170 -21.68 69.34 3.21
C MET A 170 -22.57 69.60 4.43
N ASN A 171 -23.88 69.83 4.18
CA ASN A 171 -24.91 69.87 5.20
C ASN A 171 -24.90 68.60 6.07
N GLY A 172 -25.03 68.74 7.40
CA GLY A 172 -24.90 67.64 8.35
C GLY A 172 -25.86 66.47 8.10
N THR A 173 -27.07 66.74 7.61
CA THR A 173 -28.05 65.72 7.19
C THR A 173 -27.59 64.92 5.98
N LEU A 174 -26.97 65.56 4.99
CA LEU A 174 -26.45 64.90 3.80
C LEU A 174 -25.22 64.04 4.14
N LYS A 175 -24.37 64.51 5.06
CA LYS A 175 -23.20 63.77 5.56
C LYS A 175 -23.61 62.50 6.31
N SER A 176 -24.67 62.57 7.13
CA SER A 176 -25.26 61.42 7.81
C SER A 176 -25.90 60.44 6.83
N ALA A 177 -26.59 60.92 5.79
CA ALA A 177 -27.15 60.06 4.74
C ALA A 177 -26.05 59.32 3.96
N LEU A 178 -24.93 59.99 3.67
CA LEU A 178 -23.78 59.36 3.00
C LEU A 178 -23.10 58.31 3.90
N ALA A 179 -22.96 58.59 5.19
CA ALA A 179 -22.41 57.65 6.16
C ALA A 179 -23.30 56.41 6.30
N LEU A 180 -24.63 56.60 6.33
CA LEU A 180 -25.59 55.51 6.34
C LEU A 180 -25.52 54.68 5.04
N ALA A 181 -25.39 55.34 3.88
CA ALA A 181 -25.23 54.65 2.60
C ALA A 181 -23.94 53.82 2.54
N VAL A 182 -22.81 54.36 3.01
CA VAL A 182 -21.55 53.61 3.11
C VAL A 182 -21.69 52.42 4.06
N LEU A 183 -22.33 52.62 5.22
CA LEU A 183 -22.58 51.53 6.17
C LEU A 183 -23.43 50.43 5.54
N VAL A 184 -24.52 50.78 4.85
CA VAL A 184 -25.39 49.81 4.15
C VAL A 184 -24.63 49.07 3.05
N ILE A 185 -23.83 49.76 2.22
CA ILE A 185 -23.05 49.14 1.14
C ILE A 185 -22.03 48.15 1.70
N VAL A 186 -21.31 48.54 2.76
CA VAL A 186 -20.31 47.69 3.39
C VAL A 186 -20.99 46.48 4.06
N PHE A 187 -22.12 46.66 4.74
CA PHE A 187 -22.88 45.55 5.32
C PHE A 187 -23.42 44.57 4.26
N VAL A 188 -23.97 45.06 3.15
CA VAL A 188 -24.45 44.22 2.04
C VAL A 188 -23.30 43.44 1.41
N ALA A 189 -22.14 44.07 1.22
CA ALA A 189 -20.94 43.41 0.69
C ALA A 189 -20.42 42.31 1.64
N VAL A 190 -20.49 42.52 2.95
CA VAL A 190 -20.06 41.53 3.96
C VAL A 190 -21.03 40.37 4.05
N PHE A 191 -22.35 40.63 4.07
CA PHE A 191 -23.34 39.56 4.06
C PHE A 191 -23.24 38.73 2.78
N GLY A 192 -23.04 39.36 1.62
CA GLY A 192 -22.77 38.66 0.37
C GLY A 192 -21.48 37.84 0.40
N GLY A 193 -20.39 38.41 0.93
CA GLY A 193 -19.10 37.72 1.08
C GLY A 193 -19.14 36.55 2.05
N LEU A 194 -19.84 36.70 3.18
CA LEU A 194 -20.06 35.63 4.16
C LEU A 194 -20.82 34.46 3.54
N ILE A 195 -21.87 34.72 2.74
CA ILE A 195 -22.62 33.64 2.05
C ILE A 195 -21.72 32.87 1.09
N VAL A 196 -20.85 33.54 0.32
CA VAL A 196 -19.90 32.88 -0.59
C VAL A 196 -18.88 32.04 0.18
N VAL A 197 -18.38 32.55 1.31
CA VAL A 197 -17.39 31.86 2.16
C VAL A 197 -18.02 30.68 2.90
N PHE A 198 -19.23 30.81 3.43
CA PHE A 198 -19.98 29.69 4.01
C PHE A 198 -20.36 28.64 2.95
N LYS A 199 -20.57 29.02 1.70
CA LYS A 199 -20.80 28.06 0.61
C LYS A 199 -19.51 27.36 0.16
N HIS A 200 -18.36 28.00 0.31
CA HIS A 200 -17.06 27.47 -0.10
C HIS A 200 -16.33 26.68 1.01
N PHE A 201 -16.58 27.02 2.28
CA PHE A 201 -15.96 26.41 3.46
C PHE A 201 -16.96 25.79 4.46
N GLY A 202 -18.26 25.90 4.20
CA GLY A 202 -19.29 25.22 4.99
C GLY A 202 -19.16 23.71 4.87
N PRO A 203 -19.81 22.94 5.78
CA PRO A 203 -19.77 21.50 5.72
C PRO A 203 -20.37 21.06 4.39
N ALA A 204 -19.53 20.61 3.47
CA ALA A 204 -20.00 19.84 2.34
C ALA A 204 -20.63 18.58 2.92
N ASP A 205 -21.90 18.35 2.61
CA ASP A 205 -22.50 17.04 2.75
C ASP A 205 -21.64 16.08 1.92
N ASN A 206 -20.83 15.28 2.61
CA ASN A 206 -19.90 14.30 2.05
C ASN A 206 -18.71 14.89 1.28
N ASP A 207 -17.78 15.54 1.96
CA ASP A 207 -16.40 15.57 1.46
C ASP A 207 -15.48 14.86 2.44
N ALA A 208 -15.12 13.66 2.02
CA ALA A 208 -13.94 12.95 2.44
C ALA A 208 -12.80 13.95 2.64
N ILE A 209 -12.11 13.79 3.78
CA ILE A 209 -10.76 14.28 4.01
C ILE A 209 -10.03 14.14 2.67
N PRO A 210 -9.45 15.22 2.09
CA PRO A 210 -8.75 15.11 0.82
C PRO A 210 -7.80 13.94 0.96
N GLU A 211 -8.06 12.86 0.21
CA GLU A 211 -7.28 11.64 0.33
C GLU A 211 -5.85 12.07 0.07
N ILE A 212 -5.04 12.08 1.13
CA ILE A 212 -3.59 12.12 1.02
C ILE A 212 -3.32 11.07 -0.05
N PRO A 213 -2.73 11.43 -1.21
CA PRO A 213 -2.65 10.54 -2.35
C PRO A 213 -2.15 9.22 -1.82
N LYS A 214 -3.06 8.23 -1.77
CA LYS A 214 -2.78 6.95 -1.17
C LYS A 214 -1.57 6.47 -1.92
N ASN A 215 -0.48 6.24 -1.17
CA ASN A 215 0.74 5.68 -1.73
C ASN A 215 0.26 4.53 -2.63
N PRO A 216 0.64 4.44 -3.92
CA PRO A 216 0.05 3.48 -4.88
C PRO A 216 0.19 2.00 -4.46
N CYS A 217 0.83 1.77 -3.31
CA CYS A 217 1.03 0.51 -2.64
C CYS A 217 0.25 0.42 -1.30
N GLU A 218 -0.88 1.12 -1.16
CA GLU A 218 -1.70 1.07 0.05
C GLU A 218 -1.97 -0.40 0.39
N LYS A 219 -1.49 -0.80 1.56
CA LYS A 219 -1.17 -2.19 1.90
C LYS A 219 -2.40 -3.10 1.77
N SER A 220 -2.45 -3.85 0.68
CA SER A 220 -2.98 -5.20 0.71
C SER A 220 -2.07 -6.00 1.66
N TYR A 221 -2.53 -6.25 2.89
CA TYR A 221 -1.92 -7.23 3.79
C TYR A 221 -2.21 -8.67 3.36
N ASN A 222 -2.69 -8.89 2.13
CA ASN A 222 -2.88 -10.23 1.62
C ASN A 222 -1.53 -10.78 1.20
N LEU A 223 -1.06 -11.80 1.91
CA LEU A 223 0.03 -12.68 1.47
C LEU A 223 -0.37 -13.53 0.24
N TYR A 224 -1.68 -13.58 -0.05
CA TYR A 224 -2.28 -14.30 -1.17
C TYR A 224 -1.66 -13.97 -2.55
N PRO A 225 -1.54 -12.69 -2.95
CA PRO A 225 -0.92 -12.32 -4.23
C PRO A 225 0.52 -12.83 -4.40
N ASN A 226 1.30 -12.95 -3.32
CA ASN A 226 2.68 -13.45 -3.40
C ASN A 226 2.72 -14.98 -3.60
N LEU A 227 1.82 -15.71 -2.95
CA LEU A 227 1.65 -17.16 -3.21
C LEU A 227 1.08 -17.41 -4.61
N GLU A 228 0.23 -16.50 -5.10
CA GLU A 228 -0.33 -16.52 -6.44
C GLU A 228 0.75 -16.30 -7.52
N ASP A 229 1.76 -15.45 -7.28
CA ASP A 229 2.90 -15.31 -8.20
C ASP A 229 3.70 -16.61 -8.31
N PHE A 230 3.99 -17.29 -7.20
CA PHE A 230 4.63 -18.62 -7.23
C PHE A 230 3.73 -19.68 -7.89
N HIS A 231 2.42 -19.61 -7.68
CA HIS A 231 1.46 -20.48 -8.33
C HIS A 231 1.43 -20.26 -9.86
N ARG A 232 1.43 -19.01 -10.32
CA ARG A 232 1.51 -18.67 -11.74
C ARG A 232 2.83 -19.13 -12.36
N THR A 233 3.96 -18.96 -11.66
CA THR A 233 5.24 -19.51 -12.11
C THR A 233 5.21 -21.03 -12.19
N ALA A 234 4.58 -21.71 -11.24
CA ALA A 234 4.37 -23.15 -11.29
C ALA A 234 3.54 -23.59 -12.50
N LEU A 235 2.42 -22.91 -12.77
CA LEU A 235 1.58 -23.16 -13.94
C LEU A 235 2.36 -22.96 -15.25
N ASN A 236 3.06 -21.84 -15.38
CA ASN A 236 3.86 -21.55 -16.58
C ASN A 236 4.94 -22.61 -16.78
N HIS A 237 5.64 -23.01 -15.71
CA HIS A 237 6.66 -24.06 -15.79
C HIS A 237 6.10 -25.40 -16.25
N ILE A 238 4.93 -25.80 -15.73
CA ILE A 238 4.25 -27.04 -16.13
C ILE A 238 3.79 -26.98 -17.59
N TRP A 239 3.34 -25.81 -18.04
CA TRP A 239 2.87 -25.59 -19.41
C TRP A 239 4.02 -25.57 -20.44
N GLU A 240 5.13 -24.93 -20.10
CA GLU A 240 6.30 -24.79 -20.99
C GLU A 240 7.16 -26.05 -21.04
N SER A 241 7.16 -26.85 -19.98
CA SER A 241 7.95 -28.08 -19.89
C SER A 241 7.23 -29.27 -20.54
N GLU A 242 7.99 -30.28 -20.96
CA GLU A 242 7.38 -31.54 -21.40
C GLU A 242 6.57 -32.18 -20.27
N ARG A 243 5.34 -32.62 -20.58
CA ARG A 243 4.41 -33.23 -19.60
C ARG A 243 5.06 -34.37 -18.83
N ASN A 244 5.86 -35.20 -19.51
CA ASN A 244 6.50 -36.35 -18.88
C ASN A 244 7.60 -35.93 -17.91
N THR A 245 8.44 -34.94 -18.24
CA THR A 245 9.52 -34.48 -17.35
C THR A 245 8.99 -33.97 -16.02
N THR A 246 7.98 -33.08 -16.06
CA THR A 246 7.40 -32.51 -14.83
C THR A 246 6.63 -33.53 -14.03
N SER A 247 5.94 -34.46 -14.71
CA SER A 247 5.21 -35.54 -14.03
C SER A 247 6.17 -36.54 -13.37
N CYS A 248 7.30 -36.85 -14.01
CA CYS A 248 8.30 -37.75 -13.44
C CYS A 248 9.01 -37.18 -12.23
N GLU A 249 9.33 -35.88 -12.23
CA GLU A 249 9.90 -35.23 -11.06
C GLU A 249 8.95 -35.30 -9.85
N VAL A 250 7.65 -35.07 -10.07
CA VAL A 250 6.63 -35.16 -9.01
C VAL A 250 6.44 -36.62 -8.56
N LEU A 251 6.42 -37.58 -9.48
CA LEU A 251 6.36 -39.00 -9.13
C LEU A 251 7.58 -39.42 -8.30
N GLN A 252 8.78 -38.94 -8.64
CA GLN A 252 9.99 -39.16 -7.86
C GLN A 252 9.87 -38.63 -6.42
N TYR A 253 9.26 -37.46 -6.25
CA TYR A 253 8.94 -36.93 -4.91
C TYR A 253 7.95 -37.84 -4.17
N LEU A 254 6.91 -38.30 -4.85
CA LEU A 254 5.85 -39.14 -4.26
C LEU A 254 6.34 -40.53 -3.85
N HIS A 255 7.48 -41.03 -4.32
CA HIS A 255 8.06 -42.30 -3.85
C HIS A 255 8.31 -42.35 -2.34
N THR A 256 8.54 -41.19 -1.72
CA THR A 256 8.71 -41.11 -0.26
C THR A 256 7.39 -40.91 0.50
N ALA A 257 6.31 -40.59 -0.23
CA ALA A 257 5.04 -40.17 0.33
C ALA A 257 3.88 -41.13 0.00
N LEU A 258 4.01 -42.04 -0.95
CA LEU A 258 2.98 -43.04 -1.29
C LEU A 258 3.53 -44.45 -1.09
N SER A 259 2.63 -45.42 -0.92
CA SER A 259 3.01 -46.84 -0.96
C SER A 259 3.37 -47.26 -2.40
N GLU A 260 4.11 -48.36 -2.56
CA GLU A 260 4.45 -48.88 -3.90
C GLU A 260 3.20 -49.21 -4.73
N GLU A 261 2.14 -49.72 -4.09
CA GLU A 261 0.87 -50.06 -4.75
C GLU A 261 0.11 -48.79 -5.21
N GLU A 262 0.06 -47.76 -4.36
CA GLU A 262 -0.52 -46.45 -4.71
C GLU A 262 0.22 -45.82 -5.89
N LEU A 263 1.54 -45.94 -5.90
CA LEU A 263 2.40 -45.32 -6.90
C LEU A 263 2.36 -46.07 -8.24
N ASP A 264 2.29 -47.40 -8.23
CA ASP A 264 2.08 -48.23 -9.43
C ASP A 264 0.70 -47.95 -10.06
N THR A 265 -0.34 -47.82 -9.24
CA THR A 265 -1.68 -47.42 -9.69
C THR A 265 -1.64 -46.04 -10.36
N LEU A 266 -1.00 -45.08 -9.70
CA LEU A 266 -0.86 -43.71 -10.22
C LEU A 266 -0.09 -43.67 -11.55
N GLN A 267 1.04 -44.37 -11.66
CA GLN A 267 1.84 -44.43 -12.89
C GLN A 267 1.07 -45.04 -14.06
N LYS A 268 0.31 -46.12 -13.80
CA LYS A 268 -0.55 -46.77 -14.80
C LYS A 268 -1.65 -45.84 -15.28
N THR A 269 -2.36 -45.18 -14.35
CA THR A 269 -3.45 -44.25 -14.69
C THR A 269 -2.97 -43.04 -15.49
N LEU A 270 -1.81 -42.48 -15.13
CA LEU A 270 -1.25 -41.32 -15.83
C LEU A 270 -0.62 -41.67 -17.19
N ASN A 271 -0.36 -42.96 -17.46
CA ASN A 271 0.35 -43.44 -18.64
C ASN A 271 1.71 -42.73 -18.85
N VAL A 272 2.44 -42.50 -17.75
CA VAL A 272 3.75 -41.86 -17.76
C VAL A 272 4.82 -42.90 -17.47
N SER A 273 5.80 -43.02 -18.38
CA SER A 273 7.00 -43.83 -18.16
C SER A 273 8.14 -42.91 -17.75
N CYS A 274 8.60 -43.07 -16.51
CA CYS A 274 9.73 -42.31 -15.96
C CYS A 274 10.99 -43.18 -16.01
N PRO A 275 12.03 -42.77 -16.75
CA PRO A 275 13.30 -43.49 -16.81
C PRO A 275 14.09 -43.39 -15.50
#